data_AF-A0A9N9BUQ9-F1
#
_entry.id   AF-A0A9N9BUQ9-F1
#
_cell.length_a   1.000
_cell.length_b   1.000
_cell.length_c   1.000
_cell.angle_alpha   90.00
_cell.angle_beta   90.00
_cell.angle_gamma   90.00
#
_symmetry.space_group_name_H-M   'P 1'
#
loop_
_entity.id
_entity.type
_entity.pdbx_description
1 polymer ?
#
loop_
_entity_poly.entity_id
_entity_poly.type
_entity_poly.pdbx_seq_one_letter_code
_entity_poly.pdbx_strand_id
1 'polypeptide(L)'
;MSCIIEYAQGTFLFGRISTLQTDEQTLEKRTGCLTKRGLGKRTDKKCPCALAEAVFDGLVGGLTVYAQDECGFTTVTGLFSKGFQDAGKNYTFQVVDECGEVLQDLTSGLNVQPSPDGGTKSFRNLFENFNLNCDNTGILAPRGGLRKRTCPNKMMKRQGQGSYMRINESGDNYAQADINEI
;
A
#
# COMPACT_ATOMS: atom_id res chain seq x y z
N MET A 1 8.40 -7.14 -20.47
CA MET A 1 7.06 -7.08 -19.90
C MET A 1 7.00 -5.80 -19.09
N SER A 2 6.28 -4.78 -19.58
CA SER A 2 5.99 -3.60 -18.74
C SER A 2 4.78 -3.92 -17.88
N CYS A 3 4.82 -3.55 -16.60
CA CYS A 3 3.60 -3.46 -15.79
C CYS A 3 2.77 -2.30 -16.32
N ILE A 4 1.96 -2.57 -17.34
CA ILE A 4 0.83 -1.71 -17.65
C ILE A 4 -0.24 -2.11 -16.63
N ILE A 5 -0.31 -1.37 -15.53
CA ILE A 5 -1.47 -1.40 -14.64
C ILE A 5 -2.58 -0.61 -15.35
N GLU A 6 -3.09 -1.16 -16.45
CA GLU A 6 -4.35 -0.73 -17.06
C GLU A 6 -5.46 -1.48 -16.34
N TYR A 7 -6.02 -0.85 -15.31
CA TYR A 7 -7.32 -1.28 -14.80
C TYR A 7 -8.39 -0.31 -15.29
N ALA A 8 -9.36 -0.89 -15.98
CA ALA A 8 -10.46 -0.24 -16.65
C ALA A 8 -11.17 0.76 -15.73
N GLN A 9 -11.35 1.99 -16.23
CA GLN A 9 -12.33 2.90 -15.67
C GLN A 9 -13.73 2.34 -15.97
N GLY A 10 -14.22 1.46 -15.09
CA GLY A 10 -15.61 1.03 -15.08
C GLY A 10 -16.49 2.26 -14.91
N THR A 11 -17.14 2.67 -15.99
CA THR A 11 -18.00 3.84 -16.05
C THR A 11 -19.27 3.55 -15.25
N PHE A 12 -19.30 3.92 -13.97
CA PHE A 12 -20.55 4.09 -13.22
C PHE A 12 -20.97 5.56 -13.32
N LEU A 13 -21.94 5.81 -14.19
CA LEU A 13 -22.68 7.06 -14.27
C LEU A 13 -23.41 7.27 -12.94
N PHE A 14 -22.98 8.25 -12.14
CA PHE A 14 -23.78 9.31 -11.52
C PHE A 14 -22.96 10.01 -10.42
N GLY A 15 -22.74 11.32 -10.59
CA GLY A 15 -22.51 12.26 -9.47
C GLY A 15 -21.06 12.64 -9.14
N ARG A 16 -20.64 13.81 -9.67
CA ARG A 16 -19.49 14.65 -9.26
C ARG A 16 -18.12 13.96 -9.11
N ILE A 17 -17.32 14.13 -10.16
CA ILE A 17 -15.87 13.92 -10.16
C ILE A 17 -15.24 14.85 -9.11
N SER A 18 -14.85 14.31 -7.96
CA SER A 18 -13.81 14.93 -7.14
C SER A 18 -12.50 14.68 -7.89
N THR A 19 -11.94 15.74 -8.48
CA THR A 19 -10.62 15.75 -9.09
C THR A 19 -9.59 15.26 -8.08
N LEU A 20 -9.04 14.07 -8.32
CA LEU A 20 -7.87 13.54 -7.63
C LEU A 20 -6.69 14.50 -7.88
N GLN A 21 -6.31 15.27 -6.87
CA GLN A 21 -5.04 16.01 -6.87
C GLN A 21 -3.90 15.00 -6.79
N THR A 22 -3.47 14.52 -7.95
CA THR A 22 -2.14 13.93 -8.09
C THR A 22 -1.22 15.12 -8.35
N ASP A 23 -0.21 15.32 -7.51
CA ASP A 23 0.69 16.46 -7.62
C ASP A 23 1.37 16.44 -9.01
N GLU A 24 1.36 17.57 -9.71
CA GLU A 24 1.77 17.69 -11.12
C GLU A 24 3.23 17.22 -11.30
N GLN A 25 4.05 17.41 -10.26
CA GLN A 25 5.43 16.94 -10.16
C GLN A 25 5.56 15.41 -10.10
N THR A 26 4.65 14.70 -9.42
CA THR A 26 4.63 13.22 -9.36
C THR A 26 4.32 12.65 -10.74
N LEU A 27 3.44 13.32 -11.49
CA LEU A 27 3.03 12.92 -12.83
C LEU A 27 4.13 13.19 -13.86
N GLU A 28 4.82 14.33 -13.79
CA GLU A 28 5.98 14.63 -14.64
C GLU A 28 7.16 13.68 -14.40
N LYS A 29 7.44 13.35 -13.14
CA LYS A 29 8.49 12.38 -12.77
C LYS A 29 8.18 10.97 -13.27
N ARG A 30 6.91 10.55 -13.16
CA ARG A 30 6.43 9.28 -13.75
C ARG A 30 6.48 9.28 -15.26
N THR A 31 5.98 10.33 -15.91
CA THR A 31 6.00 10.42 -17.38
C THR A 31 7.42 10.48 -17.91
N GLY A 32 8.34 11.19 -17.25
CA GLY A 32 9.77 11.20 -17.60
C GLY A 32 10.45 9.83 -17.53
N CYS A 33 10.04 8.97 -16.60
CA CYS A 33 10.51 7.59 -16.54
C CYS A 33 9.80 6.68 -17.57
N LEU A 34 8.48 6.85 -17.78
CA LEU A 34 7.68 6.05 -18.72
C LEU A 34 7.91 6.42 -20.20
N THR A 35 8.37 7.64 -20.51
CA THR A 35 8.64 8.15 -21.87
C THR A 35 10.06 7.84 -22.36
N LYS A 36 10.97 7.38 -21.49
CA LYS A 36 12.28 6.80 -21.88
C LYS A 36 12.16 5.41 -22.56
N ARG A 37 11.12 5.21 -23.39
CA ARG A 37 10.98 4.07 -24.31
C ARG A 37 11.75 4.25 -25.62
N GLY A 38 12.52 5.33 -25.77
CA GLY A 38 13.44 5.53 -26.87
C GLY A 38 14.87 5.17 -26.46
N LEU A 39 15.41 4.04 -26.97
CA LEU A 39 16.83 3.74 -27.16
C LEU A 39 17.84 4.34 -26.15
N GLY A 40 17.47 4.38 -24.87
CA GLY A 40 18.29 4.93 -23.77
C GLY A 40 19.22 3.86 -23.21
N LYS A 41 20.46 4.27 -22.90
CA LYS A 41 21.53 3.40 -22.36
C LYS A 41 21.03 2.54 -21.18
N ARG A 42 21.49 1.29 -21.13
CA ARG A 42 21.19 0.23 -20.13
C ARG A 42 21.64 0.53 -18.69
N THR A 43 21.76 1.79 -18.28
CA THR A 43 22.36 2.22 -17.00
C THR A 43 21.36 2.73 -15.97
N ASP A 44 20.09 2.91 -16.31
CA ASP A 44 19.07 3.32 -15.34
C ASP A 44 18.59 2.06 -14.59
N LYS A 45 18.89 1.95 -13.29
CA LYS A 45 18.38 0.87 -12.42
C LYS A 45 16.85 0.90 -12.46
N LYS A 46 16.25 -0.06 -13.16
CA LYS A 46 14.80 -0.28 -13.14
C LYS A 46 14.45 -1.15 -11.95
N CYS A 47 13.42 -0.76 -11.21
CA CYS A 47 12.85 -1.64 -10.21
C CYS A 47 12.16 -2.82 -10.90
N PRO A 48 12.21 -4.04 -10.31
CA PRO A 48 11.28 -5.08 -10.71
C PRO A 48 9.85 -4.62 -10.43
N CYS A 49 8.93 -5.05 -11.29
CA CYS A 49 7.52 -4.93 -11.01
C CYS A 49 7.16 -5.83 -9.83
N ALA A 50 6.29 -5.35 -8.95
CA ALA A 50 5.81 -6.13 -7.81
C ALA A 50 4.34 -5.90 -7.60
N LEU A 51 3.66 -6.97 -7.20
CA LEU A 51 2.27 -6.96 -6.80
C LEU A 51 2.16 -7.67 -5.47
N ALA A 52 1.42 -7.08 -4.54
CA ALA A 52 1.13 -7.68 -3.26
C ALA A 52 -0.28 -7.33 -2.79
N GLU A 53 -0.84 -8.13 -1.89
CA GLU A 53 -2.11 -7.86 -1.24
C GLU A 53 -2.06 -8.03 0.28
N ALA A 54 -2.94 -7.30 0.95
CA ALA A 54 -3.33 -7.53 2.33
C ALA A 54 -4.84 -7.79 2.38
N VAL A 55 -5.22 -9.00 2.81
CA VAL A 55 -6.60 -9.44 2.93
C VAL A 55 -7.02 -9.36 4.39
N PHE A 56 -8.06 -8.60 4.68
CA PHE A 56 -8.65 -8.48 6.01
C PHE A 56 -9.92 -9.33 6.08
N ASP A 57 -9.95 -10.32 6.97
CA ASP A 57 -11.05 -11.28 7.12
C ASP A 57 -11.72 -11.25 8.52
N GLY A 58 -11.29 -10.33 9.39
CA GLY A 58 -11.73 -10.21 10.77
C GLY A 58 -12.80 -9.14 11.01
N LEU A 59 -12.56 -8.32 12.04
CA LEU A 59 -13.39 -7.18 12.43
C LEU A 59 -13.50 -6.17 11.27
N VAL A 60 -12.36 -5.80 10.73
CA VAL A 60 -12.26 -5.15 9.42
C VAL A 60 -12.29 -6.23 8.35
N GLY A 61 -13.14 -6.05 7.34
CA GLY A 61 -13.21 -6.93 6.18
C GLY A 61 -12.91 -6.16 4.91
N GLY A 62 -11.92 -6.57 4.12
CA GLY A 62 -11.53 -5.83 2.92
C GLY A 62 -10.25 -6.33 2.25
N LEU A 63 -9.85 -5.60 1.22
CA LEU A 63 -8.66 -5.88 0.42
C LEU A 63 -7.89 -4.58 0.19
N THR A 64 -6.58 -4.65 0.38
CA THR A 64 -5.64 -3.63 -0.08
C THR A 64 -4.62 -4.28 -1.00
N VAL A 65 -4.40 -3.69 -2.17
CA VAL A 65 -3.44 -4.11 -3.18
C VAL A 65 -2.35 -3.06 -3.30
N TYR A 66 -1.12 -3.54 -3.43
CA TYR A 66 0.10 -2.76 -3.57
C TYR A 66 0.74 -3.11 -4.91
N ALA A 67 1.00 -2.13 -5.75
CA ALA A 67 1.60 -2.37 -7.05
C ALA A 67 2.72 -1.38 -7.34
N GLN A 68 3.94 -1.89 -7.50
CA GLN A 68 5.13 -1.10 -7.79
C GLN A 68 5.48 -1.16 -9.28
N ASP A 69 5.72 0.01 -9.88
CA ASP A 69 6.16 0.12 -11.27
C ASP A 69 7.70 0.05 -11.43
N GLU A 70 8.17 -0.05 -12.68
CA GLU A 70 9.61 -0.10 -13.02
C GLU A 70 10.38 1.16 -12.57
N CYS A 71 9.66 2.24 -12.28
CA CYS A 71 10.20 3.53 -11.87
C CYS A 71 10.27 3.66 -10.34
N GLY A 72 9.82 2.63 -9.60
CA GLY A 72 9.84 2.56 -8.15
C GLY A 72 8.68 3.27 -7.46
N PHE A 73 7.65 3.68 -8.20
CA PHE A 73 6.44 4.21 -7.57
C PHE A 73 5.49 3.08 -7.21
N THR A 74 4.91 3.15 -6.02
CA THR A 74 3.94 2.17 -5.54
C THR A 74 2.56 2.78 -5.47
N THR A 75 1.62 2.18 -6.20
CA THR A 75 0.20 2.48 -6.10
C THR A 75 -0.42 1.57 -5.06
N VAL A 76 -1.08 2.17 -4.06
CA VAL A 76 -1.87 1.43 -3.08
C VAL A 76 -3.34 1.70 -3.38
N THR A 77 -4.12 0.63 -3.53
CA THR A 77 -5.55 0.71 -3.82
C THR A 77 -6.30 -0.30 -2.98
N GLY A 78 -7.53 -0.01 -2.60
CA GLY A 78 -8.28 -0.95 -1.78
C GLY A 78 -9.69 -0.51 -1.46
N LEU A 79 -10.37 -1.37 -0.73
CA LEU A 79 -11.73 -1.18 -0.27
C LEU A 79 -11.92 -2.01 1.01
N PHE A 80 -12.56 -1.41 2.02
CA PHE A 80 -13.07 -2.13 3.17
C PHE A 80 -14.58 -2.26 3.08
N SER A 81 -15.08 -3.49 3.12
CA SER A 81 -16.50 -3.80 3.12
C SER A 81 -17.17 -3.59 4.50
N LYS A 82 -16.40 -3.67 5.59
CA LYS A 82 -16.88 -3.53 6.97
C LYS A 82 -15.75 -3.10 7.91
N GLY A 83 -16.11 -2.62 9.10
CA GLY A 83 -15.19 -2.28 10.21
C GLY A 83 -14.99 -0.78 10.45
N PHE A 84 -15.77 0.09 9.80
CA PHE A 84 -15.66 1.54 9.88
C PHE A 84 -17.01 2.21 10.15
N GLN A 85 -17.74 1.72 11.18
CA GLN A 85 -19.09 2.19 11.51
C GLN A 85 -19.11 3.56 12.19
N ASP A 86 -18.03 3.93 12.90
CA ASP A 86 -17.96 5.17 13.66
C ASP A 86 -17.19 6.25 12.88
N ALA A 87 -17.91 7.13 12.17
CA ALA A 87 -17.32 8.23 11.40
C ALA A 87 -16.54 9.27 12.24
N GLY A 88 -16.68 9.24 13.58
CA GLY A 88 -15.96 10.12 14.51
C GLY A 88 -14.62 9.55 15.00
N LYS A 89 -14.26 8.33 14.61
CA LYS A 89 -13.01 7.70 15.05
C LYS A 89 -11.87 7.98 14.08
N ASN A 90 -10.69 8.17 14.65
CA ASN A 90 -9.47 8.40 13.89
C ASN A 90 -8.79 7.07 13.59
N TYR A 91 -8.82 6.67 12.32
CA TYR A 91 -8.14 5.48 11.84
C TYR A 91 -6.80 5.84 11.21
N THR A 92 -5.74 5.13 11.61
CA THR A 92 -4.42 5.23 10.97
C THR A 92 -4.09 3.95 10.22
N PHE A 93 -3.46 4.09 9.07
CA PHE A 93 -3.12 2.99 8.17
C PHE A 93 -1.61 2.96 8.01
N GLN A 94 -0.97 1.90 8.48
CA GLN A 94 0.48 1.78 8.53
C GLN A 94 0.93 0.44 7.96
N VAL A 95 2.07 0.44 7.28
CA VAL A 95 2.81 -0.79 6.99
C VAL A 95 3.88 -0.95 8.03
N VAL A 96 3.92 -2.12 8.63
CA VAL A 96 4.72 -2.44 9.80
C VAL A 96 5.51 -3.69 9.51
N ASP A 97 6.72 -3.78 10.04
CA ASP A 97 7.50 -5.00 9.94
C ASP A 97 7.16 -6.04 11.02
N GLU A 98 7.74 -7.23 10.88
CA GLU A 98 7.61 -8.32 11.84
C GLU A 98 8.02 -7.98 13.30
N CYS A 99 8.77 -6.88 13.52
CA CYS A 99 9.16 -6.41 14.86
C CYS A 99 8.26 -5.28 15.39
N GLY A 100 7.26 -4.84 14.63
CA GLY A 100 6.36 -3.75 15.02
C GLY A 100 6.85 -2.35 14.63
N GLU A 101 7.97 -2.23 13.91
CA GLU A 101 8.48 -0.94 13.43
C GLU A 101 7.65 -0.46 12.24
N VAL A 102 7.22 0.80 12.28
CA VAL A 102 6.49 1.42 11.17
C VAL A 102 7.45 1.66 10.02
N LEU A 103 7.24 0.94 8.92
CA LEU A 103 7.99 1.11 7.68
C LEU A 103 7.42 2.25 6.84
N GLN A 104 6.10 2.38 6.81
CA GLN A 104 5.42 3.42 6.04
C GLN A 104 4.11 3.82 6.71
N ASP A 105 3.89 5.12 6.90
CA ASP A 105 2.57 5.65 7.24
C ASP A 105 1.82 6.01 5.95
N LEU A 106 0.64 5.42 5.78
CA LEU A 106 -0.22 5.61 4.62
C LEU A 106 -1.46 6.46 4.95
N THR A 107 -1.62 6.89 6.21
CA THR A 107 -2.85 7.51 6.71
C THR A 107 -3.27 8.74 5.92
N SER A 108 -2.34 9.69 5.74
CA SER A 108 -2.60 10.92 4.97
C SER A 108 -2.80 10.66 3.49
N GLY A 109 -2.13 9.64 2.94
CA GLY A 109 -2.19 9.31 1.53
C GLY A 109 -3.49 8.59 1.14
N LEU A 110 -3.96 7.61 1.91
CA LEU A 110 -5.10 6.80 1.48
C LEU A 110 -6.42 7.57 1.51
N ASN A 111 -6.56 8.58 2.38
CA ASN A 111 -7.77 9.38 2.54
C ASN A 111 -9.04 8.51 2.58
N VAL A 112 -9.03 7.49 3.43
CA VAL A 112 -10.09 6.50 3.52
C VAL A 112 -11.36 7.18 4.01
N GLN A 113 -12.44 7.06 3.23
CA GLN A 113 -13.73 7.65 3.54
C GLN A 113 -14.70 6.55 3.99
N PRO A 114 -15.09 6.52 5.27
CA PRO A 114 -16.14 5.63 5.74
C PRO A 114 -17.44 5.82 4.95
N SER A 115 -18.16 4.73 4.74
CA SER A 115 -19.48 4.69 4.12
C SER A 115 -20.55 4.45 5.19
N PRO A 116 -21.82 4.85 4.95
CA PRO A 116 -22.91 4.61 5.89
C PRO A 116 -23.13 3.14 6.26
N ASP A 117 -22.72 2.22 5.38
CA ASP A 117 -22.90 0.77 5.54
C ASP A 117 -21.82 0.15 6.46
N GLY A 118 -20.94 0.97 7.05
CA GLY A 118 -19.85 0.54 7.92
C GLY A 118 -18.62 0.01 7.19
N GLY A 119 -18.59 0.08 5.86
CA GLY A 119 -17.39 -0.09 5.03
C GLY A 119 -16.76 1.25 4.69
N THR A 120 -15.98 1.32 3.61
CA THR A 120 -15.36 2.53 3.09
C THR A 120 -15.67 2.68 1.59
N LYS A 121 -15.49 3.86 1.03
CA LYS A 121 -15.33 3.98 -0.42
C LYS A 121 -14.01 3.33 -0.85
N SER A 122 -13.92 2.97 -2.12
CA SER A 122 -12.64 2.54 -2.71
C SER A 122 -11.66 3.70 -2.65
N PHE A 123 -10.43 3.42 -2.24
CA PHE A 123 -9.35 4.40 -2.20
C PHE A 123 -8.23 3.98 -3.14
N ARG A 124 -7.49 4.97 -3.63
CA ARG A 124 -6.31 4.78 -4.45
C ARG A 124 -5.38 5.96 -4.27
N ASN A 125 -4.13 5.70 -3.94
CA ASN A 125 -3.10 6.73 -4.00
C ASN A 125 -1.76 6.18 -4.47
N LEU A 126 -0.94 7.07 -4.99
CA LEU A 126 0.41 6.84 -5.44
C LEU A 126 1.40 7.30 -4.37
N PHE A 127 2.39 6.47 -4.10
CA PHE A 127 3.48 6.75 -3.17
C PHE A 127 4.82 6.64 -3.89
N GLU A 128 5.62 7.70 -3.84
CA GLU A 128 6.96 7.71 -4.47
C GLU A 128 8.01 6.97 -3.64
N ASN A 129 7.88 7.00 -2.32
CA ASN A 129 8.89 6.49 -1.38
C ASN A 129 8.44 5.20 -0.70
N PHE A 130 7.65 4.38 -1.40
CA PHE A 130 7.17 3.12 -0.86
C PHE A 130 7.71 1.96 -1.69
N ASN A 131 8.71 1.28 -1.15
CA ASN A 131 9.45 0.21 -1.81
C ASN A 131 8.87 -1.17 -1.47
N LEU A 132 8.33 -1.85 -2.46
CA LEU A 132 7.94 -3.26 -2.37
C LEU A 132 9.14 -4.18 -2.50
N ASN A 133 9.92 -4.03 -3.58
CA ASN A 133 11.08 -4.88 -3.88
C ASN A 133 12.12 -4.24 -4.86
N CYS A 134 12.16 -2.91 -4.99
CA CYS A 134 13.18 -2.20 -5.77
C CYS A 134 14.62 -2.55 -5.34
N ASP A 135 14.80 -2.85 -4.05
CA ASP A 135 16.07 -3.23 -3.46
C ASP A 135 15.86 -4.17 -2.25
N ASN A 136 16.95 -4.49 -1.55
CA ASN A 136 16.95 -5.40 -0.40
C ASN A 136 16.26 -4.83 0.86
N THR A 137 15.77 -3.59 0.83
CA THR A 137 15.02 -2.94 1.91
C THR A 137 13.51 -2.95 1.68
N GLY A 138 13.06 -3.44 0.52
CA GLY A 138 11.65 -3.53 0.17
C GLY A 138 10.84 -4.37 1.16
N ILE A 139 9.54 -4.06 1.29
CA ILE A 139 8.66 -4.71 2.27
C ILE A 139 8.40 -6.20 1.97
N LEU A 140 8.60 -6.64 0.71
CA LEU A 140 8.50 -8.03 0.27
C LEU A 140 9.84 -8.76 0.32
N ALA A 141 10.96 -8.05 0.57
CA ALA A 141 12.27 -8.69 0.61
C ALA A 141 12.29 -9.69 1.78
N PRO A 142 12.73 -10.94 1.56
CA PRO A 142 12.86 -11.93 2.62
C PRO A 142 13.93 -11.44 3.59
N ARG A 143 13.49 -10.87 4.72
CA ARG A 143 14.40 -10.48 5.80
C ARG A 143 14.94 -11.77 6.41
N GLY A 144 16.16 -12.12 6.00
CA GLY A 144 16.84 -13.34 6.43
C GLY A 144 16.73 -13.53 7.95
N GLY A 145 16.56 -14.79 8.39
CA GLY A 145 16.15 -15.21 9.74
C GLY A 145 17.03 -14.77 10.93
N LEU A 146 17.99 -13.86 10.72
CA LEU A 146 18.81 -13.22 11.73
C LEU A 146 18.07 -12.07 12.45
N ARG A 147 17.17 -11.33 11.77
CA ARG A 147 16.39 -10.24 12.41
C ARG A 147 15.25 -10.77 13.30
N LYS A 148 14.66 -11.91 12.96
CA LYS A 148 13.64 -12.60 13.78
C LYS A 148 14.07 -12.91 15.22
N ARG A 149 15.36 -13.07 15.47
CA ARG A 149 15.90 -13.39 16.80
C ARG A 149 16.19 -12.16 17.66
N THR A 150 16.09 -10.97 17.07
CA THR A 150 16.58 -9.71 17.67
C THR A 150 15.52 -8.61 17.61
N CYS A 151 14.23 -8.93 17.60
CA CYS A 151 13.22 -7.93 17.95
C CYS A 151 13.37 -7.66 19.47
N PRO A 152 13.73 -6.44 19.90
CA PRO A 152 14.05 -6.16 21.29
C PRO A 152 12.86 -6.35 22.25
N ASN A 153 11.63 -6.34 21.73
CA ASN A 153 10.39 -6.45 22.52
C ASN A 153 9.69 -7.79 22.29
N LYS A 154 9.84 -8.68 23.27
CA LYS A 154 9.45 -10.11 23.28
C LYS A 154 7.94 -10.40 23.39
N MET A 155 7.04 -9.50 22.98
CA MET A 155 5.60 -9.67 23.21
C MET A 155 4.69 -9.61 21.98
N MET A 156 5.23 -9.59 20.76
CA MET A 156 4.39 -9.71 19.56
C MET A 156 4.17 -11.20 19.25
N LYS A 157 2.90 -11.63 19.25
CA LYS A 157 2.49 -12.95 18.75
C LYS A 157 3.14 -13.15 17.39
N ARG A 158 3.68 -14.34 17.14
CA ARG A 158 4.28 -14.78 15.87
C ARG A 158 3.40 -14.34 14.68
N GLN A 159 3.66 -13.18 14.12
CA GLN A 159 3.05 -12.70 12.88
C GLN A 159 3.74 -13.41 11.71
N GLY A 160 3.06 -13.46 10.57
CA GLY A 160 3.56 -14.12 9.35
C GLY A 160 4.97 -13.64 8.98
N GLN A 161 5.63 -14.38 8.10
CA GLN A 161 6.94 -13.94 7.63
C GLN A 161 6.76 -12.66 6.80
N GLY A 162 7.31 -11.52 7.25
CA GLY A 162 7.35 -10.31 6.44
C GLY A 162 6.64 -9.10 7.06
N SER A 163 6.28 -8.15 6.20
CA SER A 163 5.59 -6.91 6.58
C SER A 163 4.07 -7.12 6.55
N TYR A 164 3.34 -6.37 7.37
CA TYR A 164 1.88 -6.44 7.40
C TYR A 164 1.28 -5.03 7.45
N MET A 165 0.05 -4.91 6.98
CA MET A 165 -0.74 -3.69 7.12
C MET A 165 -1.41 -3.69 8.49
N ARG A 166 -1.24 -2.61 9.24
CA ARG A 166 -1.89 -2.36 10.54
C ARG A 166 -2.84 -1.18 10.42
N ILE A 167 -4.03 -1.36 10.97
CA ILE A 167 -5.04 -0.33 11.14
C ILE A 167 -5.13 -0.08 12.65
N ASN A 168 -4.92 1.16 13.07
CA ASN A 168 -5.16 1.55 14.46
C ASN A 168 -6.42 2.40 14.55
N GLU A 169 -7.13 2.28 15.66
CA GLU A 169 -8.26 3.12 16.04
C GLU A 169 -7.86 3.90 17.28
N SER A 170 -7.82 5.24 17.19
CA SER A 170 -7.47 6.11 18.34
C SER A 170 -6.13 5.77 19.02
N GLY A 171 -5.19 5.14 18.30
CA GLY A 171 -3.86 4.76 18.79
C GLY A 171 -3.71 3.28 19.15
N ASP A 172 -4.82 2.54 19.27
CA ASP A 172 -4.81 1.11 19.60
C ASP A 172 -4.90 0.25 18.34
N ASN A 173 -4.23 -0.91 18.35
CA ASN A 173 -4.31 -1.86 17.24
C ASN A 173 -5.75 -2.36 17.06
N TYR A 174 -6.33 -2.07 15.90
CA TYR A 174 -7.73 -2.37 15.58
C TYR A 174 -7.86 -3.57 14.64
N ALA A 175 -7.06 -3.62 13.58
CA ALA A 175 -7.02 -4.73 12.65
C ALA A 175 -5.65 -4.81 11.97
N GLN A 176 -5.30 -5.99 11.47
CA GLN A 176 -4.06 -6.23 10.76
C GLN A 176 -4.21 -7.35 9.74
N ALA A 177 -3.43 -7.28 8.66
CA ALA A 177 -3.37 -8.29 7.62
C ALA A 177 -1.95 -8.38 7.05
N ASP A 178 -1.44 -9.60 6.87
CA ASP A 178 -0.13 -9.84 6.27
C ASP A 178 -0.11 -9.35 4.81
N ILE A 179 1.00 -8.75 4.37
CA ILE A 179 1.19 -8.35 2.99
C ILE A 179 1.93 -9.47 2.26
N ASN A 180 1.26 -10.10 1.30
CA ASN A 180 1.78 -11.23 0.54
C ASN A 180 1.94 -10.87 -0.93
N GLU A 181 3.04 -11.31 -1.55
CA GLU A 181 3.26 -11.19 -3.00
C GLU A 181 2.27 -12.08 -3.78
N ILE A 182 1.81 -11.61 -4.94
CA ILE A 182 0.82 -12.29 -5.82
C ILE A 182 1.42 -12.56 -7.19
#